data_AF-A0A399YSI3-F1
#
_entry.id   AF-A0A399YSI3-F1
#
_cell.length_a   1.000
_cell.length_b   1.000
_cell.length_c   1.000
_cell.angle_alpha   90.00
_cell.angle_beta   90.00
_cell.angle_gamma   90.00
#
_symmetry.space_group_name_H-M   'P 1'
#
loop_
_entity.id
_entity.type
_entity.pdbx_description
1 polymer ?
#
loop_
_entity_poly.entity_id
_entity_poly.type
_entity_poly.pdbx_seq_one_letter_code
_entity_poly.pdbx_strand_id
1 'polypeptide(L)'
;MTASEQPQQLAQTLEFAAERLTRRIQPLHATSRRLAFARLLVLLGGGALALLVAILFNATAAWILFGGAILAFLILVIWHRRLDDWIETLTLWRALKLDRRARLLLEWDNLPPPRPITLTDKTLVYDLDLAGIHSLHQALDTTISRRGTNLLAEWLAASQPDVDGLKARQSIVRELKSRARFRDRFQLTYRRTLQRELEGEHLLEWLKTEFPSARLRWALPLATLLVAANLVLFALWQFAAFPPFFLAALGAYIAFYYWHQKDLETVLGAVVRVHTELDKFRALAQYLERANFFQTPHLAALCAPFQDAAAAPSAQLRRVRLNAAAVGLRNNPLLAILLNVILPWDFLFAFL
;
A
#
# COMPACT_ATOMS: atom_id res chain seq x y z
N MET A 1 16.05 -21.59 37.96
CA MET A 1 15.10 -20.68 37.28
C MET A 1 13.88 -21.49 36.95
N THR A 2 12.78 -21.23 37.64
CA THR A 2 11.53 -21.98 37.49
C THR A 2 10.88 -21.61 36.14
N ALA A 3 10.10 -22.53 35.54
CA ALA A 3 9.49 -22.32 34.22
C ALA A 3 8.54 -21.09 34.15
N SER A 4 8.10 -20.57 35.29
CA SER A 4 7.26 -19.37 35.42
C SER A 4 8.03 -18.04 35.45
N GLU A 5 9.33 -18.03 35.76
CA GLU A 5 10.13 -16.79 35.85
C GLU A 5 10.55 -16.24 34.48
N GLN A 6 10.78 -17.13 33.50
CA GLN A 6 11.20 -16.76 32.14
C GLN A 6 10.20 -15.86 31.38
N PRO A 7 8.88 -16.14 31.35
CA PRO A 7 7.93 -15.29 30.63
C PRO A 7 7.78 -13.91 31.27
N GLN A 8 7.85 -13.82 32.60
CA GLN A 8 7.76 -12.54 33.32
C GLN A 8 8.98 -11.65 33.04
N GLN A 9 10.18 -12.20 33.05
CA GLN A 9 11.39 -11.47 32.68
C GLN A 9 11.33 -10.97 31.23
N LEU A 10 10.88 -11.82 30.30
CA LEU A 10 10.72 -11.41 28.90
C LEU A 10 9.67 -10.30 28.75
N ALA A 11 8.55 -10.39 29.47
CA ALA A 11 7.51 -9.37 29.48
C ALA A 11 8.06 -8.02 29.98
N GLN A 12 8.84 -8.01 31.05
CA GLN A 12 9.50 -6.79 31.56
C GLN A 12 10.47 -6.19 30.53
N THR A 13 11.27 -7.00 29.82
CA THR A 13 12.15 -6.47 28.77
C THR A 13 11.39 -5.84 27.60
N LEU A 14 10.22 -6.40 27.25
CA LEU A 14 9.35 -5.85 26.20
C LEU A 14 8.70 -4.54 26.65
N GLU A 15 8.31 -4.45 27.91
CA GLU A 15 7.75 -3.23 28.52
C GLU A 15 8.76 -2.09 28.54
N PHE A 16 9.98 -2.36 29.03
CA PHE A 16 11.08 -1.38 28.99
C PHE A 16 11.40 -0.91 27.55
N ALA A 17 11.38 -1.83 26.59
CA ALA A 17 11.56 -1.48 25.18
C ALA A 17 10.43 -0.59 24.65
N ALA A 18 9.18 -0.87 25.03
CA ALA A 18 8.01 -0.07 24.66
C ALA A 18 8.06 1.33 25.29
N GLU A 19 8.45 1.45 26.55
CA GLU A 19 8.64 2.73 27.23
C GLU A 19 9.75 3.56 26.58
N ARG A 20 10.88 2.95 26.25
CA ARG A 20 11.97 3.62 25.55
C ARG A 20 11.53 4.17 24.19
N LEU A 21 10.67 3.44 23.48
CA LEU A 21 10.07 3.94 22.23
C LEU A 21 9.13 5.12 22.50
N THR A 22 8.28 5.05 23.52
CA THR A 22 7.41 6.16 23.94
C THR A 22 8.19 7.44 24.23
N ARG A 23 9.28 7.33 25.02
CA ARG A 23 10.16 8.47 25.33
C ARG A 23 10.81 9.10 24.09
N ARG A 24 11.05 8.30 23.04
CA ARG A 24 11.57 8.80 21.75
C ARG A 24 10.48 9.43 20.87
N ILE A 25 9.26 8.93 20.92
CA ILE A 25 8.14 9.40 20.09
C ILE A 25 7.62 10.77 20.57
N GLN A 26 7.52 10.99 21.88
CA GLN A 26 6.99 12.24 22.45
C GLN A 26 7.64 13.54 21.92
N PRO A 27 8.99 13.70 21.93
CA PRO A 27 9.61 14.91 21.42
C PRO A 27 9.43 15.07 19.90
N LEU A 28 9.35 13.96 19.15
CA LEU A 28 9.13 14.00 17.70
C LEU A 28 7.76 14.57 17.35
N HIS A 29 6.71 14.25 18.10
CA HIS A 29 5.39 14.88 17.92
C HIS A 29 5.43 16.39 18.16
N ALA A 30 6.20 16.85 19.16
CA ALA A 30 6.36 18.29 19.40
C ALA A 30 7.07 18.97 18.21
N THR A 31 8.11 18.35 17.67
CA THR A 31 8.81 18.84 16.46
C THR A 31 7.90 18.83 15.23
N SER A 32 7.10 17.78 15.04
CA SER A 32 6.13 17.69 13.94
C SER A 32 5.11 18.83 14.00
N ARG A 33 4.57 19.14 15.18
CA ARG A 33 3.69 20.31 15.38
C ARG A 33 4.37 21.65 15.07
N ARG A 34 5.64 21.83 15.50
CA ARG A 34 6.42 23.03 15.20
C ARG A 34 6.66 23.21 13.69
N LEU A 35 6.97 22.11 12.98
CA LEU A 35 7.12 22.14 11.53
C LEU A 35 5.81 22.44 10.80
N ALA A 36 4.69 21.90 11.28
CA ALA A 36 3.37 22.22 10.72
C ALA A 36 3.03 23.71 10.86
N PHE A 37 3.35 24.32 12.01
CA PHE A 37 3.18 25.76 12.22
C PHE A 37 4.18 26.59 11.39
N ALA A 38 5.45 26.19 11.32
CA ALA A 38 6.45 26.87 10.50
C ALA A 38 6.08 26.87 9.01
N ARG A 39 5.49 25.77 8.51
CA ARG A 39 4.96 25.69 7.14
C ARG A 39 3.87 26.73 6.89
N LEU A 40 2.93 26.88 7.84
CA LEU A 40 1.87 27.88 7.74
C LEU A 40 2.43 29.31 7.73
N LEU A 41 3.39 29.58 8.63
CA LEU A 41 4.07 30.87 8.69
C LEU A 41 4.85 31.20 7.41
N VAL A 42 5.57 30.24 6.83
CA VAL A 42 6.31 30.46 5.57
C VAL A 42 5.34 30.73 4.42
N LEU A 43 4.22 30.02 4.35
CA LEU A 43 3.23 30.23 3.29
C LEU A 43 2.53 31.60 3.42
N LEU A 44 1.96 31.89 4.60
CA LEU A 44 1.20 33.11 4.83
C LEU A 44 2.12 34.34 4.92
N GLY A 45 3.20 34.24 5.68
CA GLY A 45 4.18 35.32 5.84
C GLY A 45 4.96 35.58 4.56
N GLY A 46 5.39 34.53 3.85
CA GLY A 46 6.05 34.65 2.55
C GLY A 46 5.14 35.26 1.48
N GLY A 47 3.86 34.84 1.44
CA GLY A 47 2.86 35.43 0.55
C GLY A 47 2.57 36.90 0.85
N ALA A 48 2.36 37.24 2.13
CA ALA A 48 2.12 38.62 2.55
C ALA A 48 3.33 39.54 2.27
N LEU A 49 4.55 39.05 2.51
CA LEU A 49 5.77 39.79 2.23
C LEU A 49 5.99 39.97 0.72
N ALA A 50 5.73 38.93 -0.08
CA ALA A 50 5.79 39.04 -1.53
C ALA A 50 4.78 40.06 -2.08
N LEU A 51 3.56 40.09 -1.55
CA LEU A 51 2.54 41.08 -1.92
C LEU A 51 2.98 42.51 -1.55
N LEU A 52 3.55 42.69 -0.36
CA LEU A 52 4.05 44.00 0.09
C LEU A 52 5.20 44.49 -0.79
N VAL A 53 6.14 43.62 -1.15
CA VAL A 53 7.24 43.95 -2.08
C VAL A 53 6.72 44.27 -3.48
N ALA A 54 5.64 43.61 -3.93
CA ALA A 54 5.02 43.90 -5.22
C ALA A 54 4.41 45.31 -5.26
N ILE A 55 3.79 45.74 -4.15
CA ILE A 55 3.14 47.05 -4.04
C ILE A 55 4.18 48.17 -3.84
N LEU A 56 5.22 47.95 -3.03
CA LEU A 56 6.16 49.01 -2.64
C LEU A 56 7.42 49.13 -3.51
N PHE A 57 7.84 48.06 -4.20
CA PHE A 57 9.13 48.03 -4.91
C PHE A 57 8.99 47.59 -6.38
N ASN A 58 8.98 46.29 -6.65
CA ASN A 58 9.01 45.74 -8.00
C ASN A 58 8.39 44.34 -8.04
N ALA A 59 7.57 44.10 -9.06
CA ALA A 59 6.95 42.81 -9.34
C ALA A 59 7.98 41.68 -9.51
N THR A 60 9.15 41.93 -10.10
CA THR A 60 10.18 40.89 -10.29
C THR A 60 10.74 40.39 -8.96
N ALA A 61 11.05 41.29 -8.04
CA ALA A 61 11.52 40.95 -6.70
C ALA A 61 10.45 40.19 -5.90
N ALA A 62 9.18 40.57 -6.06
CA ALA A 62 8.05 39.87 -5.44
C ALA A 62 7.92 38.42 -5.94
N TRP A 63 8.03 38.18 -7.26
CA TRP A 63 8.00 36.83 -7.83
C TRP A 63 9.16 35.95 -7.34
N ILE A 64 10.37 36.51 -7.22
CA ILE A 64 11.53 35.78 -6.66
C ILE A 64 11.27 35.40 -5.20
N LEU A 65 10.78 36.34 -4.40
CA LEU A 65 10.47 36.10 -2.99
C LEU A 65 9.35 35.05 -2.82
N PHE A 66 8.30 35.14 -3.64
CA PHE A 66 7.21 34.18 -3.65
C PHE A 66 7.69 32.78 -4.06
N GLY A 67 8.52 32.67 -5.10
CA GLY A 67 9.14 31.42 -5.51
C GLY A 67 10.02 30.81 -4.42
N GLY A 68 10.81 31.64 -3.72
CA GLY A 68 11.61 31.23 -2.56
C GLY A 68 10.75 30.72 -1.39
N ALA A 69 9.64 31.40 -1.10
CA ALA A 69 8.69 30.97 -0.07
C ALA A 69 8.01 29.63 -0.42
N ILE A 70 7.62 29.43 -1.68
CA ILE A 70 7.09 28.15 -2.16
C ILE A 70 8.14 27.04 -2.02
N LEU A 71 9.38 27.29 -2.40
CA LEU A 71 10.46 26.30 -2.29
C LEU A 71 10.70 25.92 -0.83
N ALA A 72 10.80 26.90 0.07
CA ALA A 72 10.93 26.66 1.51
C ALA A 72 9.74 25.87 2.08
N PHE A 73 8.52 26.21 1.65
CA PHE A 73 7.31 25.47 2.00
C PHE A 73 7.37 24.01 1.55
N LEU A 74 7.79 23.74 0.30
CA LEU A 74 7.92 22.38 -0.21
C LEU A 74 8.97 21.56 0.57
N ILE A 75 10.12 22.16 0.90
CA ILE A 75 11.15 21.52 1.73
C ILE A 75 10.59 21.17 3.11
N LEU A 76 9.89 22.10 3.76
CA LEU A 76 9.21 21.88 5.04
C LEU A 76 8.17 20.77 4.97
N VAL A 77 7.37 20.70 3.89
CA VAL A 77 6.39 19.63 3.67
C VAL A 77 7.10 18.27 3.56
N ILE A 78 8.19 18.18 2.82
CA ILE A 78 8.95 16.92 2.67
C ILE A 78 9.53 16.48 4.01
N TRP A 79 10.11 17.40 4.78
CA TRP A 79 10.67 17.10 6.10
C TRP A 79 9.59 16.68 7.10
N HIS A 80 8.46 17.38 7.12
CA HIS A 80 7.33 17.04 7.96
C HIS A 80 6.77 15.65 7.63
N ARG A 81 6.55 15.34 6.34
CA ARG A 81 6.10 14.00 5.91
C ARG A 81 7.08 12.91 6.33
N ARG A 82 8.38 13.13 6.13
CA ARG A 82 9.41 12.18 6.58
C ARG A 82 9.34 11.97 8.10
N LEU A 83 9.21 13.05 8.87
CA LEU A 83 9.12 12.98 10.33
C LEU A 83 7.87 12.20 10.78
N ASP A 84 6.72 12.45 10.16
CA ASP A 84 5.49 11.74 10.45
C ASP A 84 5.62 10.24 10.12
N ASP A 85 6.22 9.89 8.98
CA ASP A 85 6.51 8.49 8.62
C ASP A 85 7.40 7.80 9.67
N TRP A 86 8.38 8.52 10.21
CA TRP A 86 9.26 8.01 11.29
C TRP A 86 8.47 7.79 12.59
N ILE A 87 7.62 8.75 12.96
CA ILE A 87 6.76 8.66 14.15
C ILE A 87 5.81 7.47 14.03
N GLU A 88 5.15 7.32 12.88
CA GLU A 88 4.24 6.20 12.60
C GLU A 88 4.98 4.86 12.73
N THR A 89 6.17 4.75 12.12
CA THR A 89 7.00 3.54 12.20
C THR A 89 7.36 3.19 13.65
N LEU A 90 7.76 4.17 14.45
CA LEU A 90 8.10 3.94 15.86
C LEU A 90 6.85 3.56 16.68
N THR A 91 5.70 4.14 16.36
CA THR A 91 4.42 3.86 17.02
C THR A 91 3.96 2.44 16.74
N LEU A 92 4.04 1.99 15.48
CA LEU A 92 3.77 0.60 15.09
C LEU A 92 4.74 -0.37 15.76
N TRP A 93 6.02 0.00 15.87
CA TRP A 93 7.01 -0.84 16.55
C TRP A 93 6.73 -0.97 18.05
N ARG A 94 6.31 0.11 18.71
CA ARG A 94 5.85 0.07 20.11
C ARG A 94 4.64 -0.83 20.26
N ALA A 95 3.64 -0.69 19.39
CA ALA A 95 2.43 -1.53 19.41
C ALA A 95 2.76 -3.02 19.26
N LEU A 96 3.73 -3.39 18.42
CA LEU A 96 4.20 -4.77 18.29
C LEU A 96 4.83 -5.32 19.57
N LYS A 97 5.51 -4.49 20.37
CA LYS A 97 6.11 -4.92 21.64
C LYS A 97 5.04 -5.13 22.71
N LEU A 98 4.05 -4.25 22.77
CA LEU A 98 2.91 -4.36 23.70
C LEU A 98 2.04 -5.58 23.38
N ASP A 99 1.71 -5.80 22.11
CA ASP A 99 0.94 -6.98 21.66
C ASP A 99 1.64 -8.29 22.06
N ARG A 100 2.97 -8.37 21.92
CA ARG A 100 3.73 -9.55 22.37
C ARG A 100 3.75 -9.72 23.88
N ARG A 101 3.85 -8.62 24.64
CA ARG A 101 3.76 -8.66 26.10
C ARG A 101 2.40 -9.19 26.53
N ALA A 102 1.32 -8.64 25.96
CA ALA A 102 -0.04 -9.09 26.23
C ALA A 102 -0.23 -10.58 25.93
N ARG A 103 0.32 -11.09 24.82
CA ARG A 103 0.29 -12.53 24.48
C ARG A 103 1.07 -13.40 25.47
N LEU A 104 2.23 -12.93 25.92
CA LEU A 104 3.06 -13.67 26.90
C LEU A 104 2.40 -13.77 28.27
N LEU A 105 1.66 -12.74 28.67
CA LEU A 105 0.97 -12.67 29.97
C LEU A 105 -0.52 -13.07 29.88
N LEU A 106 -1.02 -13.42 28.69
CA LEU A 106 -2.43 -13.70 28.41
C LEU A 106 -3.37 -12.58 28.89
N GLU A 107 -2.97 -11.32 28.69
CA GLU A 107 -3.78 -10.14 28.97
C GLU A 107 -4.83 -9.94 27.87
N TRP A 108 -5.92 -10.71 27.93
CA TRP A 108 -6.94 -10.77 26.88
C TRP A 108 -7.55 -9.43 26.49
N ASP A 109 -7.75 -8.52 27.45
CA ASP A 109 -8.29 -7.17 27.21
C ASP A 109 -7.37 -6.31 26.34
N ASN A 110 -6.06 -6.61 26.35
CA ASN A 110 -5.05 -5.91 25.56
C ASN A 110 -4.74 -6.62 24.23
N LEU A 111 -5.34 -7.79 23.97
CA LEU A 111 -5.15 -8.51 22.71
C LEU A 111 -6.08 -7.96 21.62
N PRO A 112 -5.64 -8.01 20.35
CA PRO A 112 -6.54 -7.77 19.24
C PRO A 112 -7.75 -8.70 19.30
N PRO A 113 -8.95 -8.25 18.89
CA PRO A 113 -10.12 -9.10 18.85
C PRO A 113 -9.90 -10.31 17.93
N PRO A 114 -10.56 -11.45 18.20
CA PRO A 114 -10.42 -12.64 17.38
C PRO A 114 -10.89 -12.35 15.95
N ARG A 115 -10.14 -12.90 14.99
CA ARG A 115 -10.46 -12.76 13.57
C ARG A 115 -11.52 -13.77 13.15
N PRO A 116 -12.38 -13.44 12.17
CA PRO A 116 -13.35 -14.39 11.66
C PRO A 116 -12.62 -15.56 11.00
N ILE A 117 -12.97 -16.78 11.41
CA ILE A 117 -12.44 -18.01 10.86
C ILE A 117 -13.54 -18.80 10.16
N THR A 118 -13.14 -19.58 9.17
CA THR A 118 -14.03 -20.47 8.40
C THR A 118 -13.47 -21.88 8.50
N LEU A 119 -14.18 -22.75 9.23
CA LEU A 119 -13.79 -24.14 9.46
C LEU A 119 -14.90 -25.08 9.02
N THR A 120 -14.51 -26.18 8.36
CA THR A 120 -15.41 -27.24 7.89
C THR A 120 -15.93 -28.09 9.05
N ASP A 121 -15.07 -28.46 9.99
CA ASP A 121 -15.42 -29.18 11.23
C ASP A 121 -15.19 -28.26 12.42
N LYS A 122 -16.20 -28.13 13.28
CA LYS A 122 -16.19 -27.26 14.46
C LYS A 122 -16.30 -28.03 15.77
N THR A 123 -16.34 -29.36 15.74
CA THR A 123 -16.61 -30.19 16.92
C THR A 123 -15.57 -29.95 18.02
N LEU A 124 -14.28 -30.00 17.68
CA LEU A 124 -13.18 -29.74 18.62
C LEU A 124 -13.02 -28.27 19.01
N VAL A 125 -13.52 -27.37 18.17
CA VAL A 125 -13.29 -25.92 18.29
C VAL A 125 -14.03 -25.35 19.50
N TYR A 126 -15.26 -25.80 19.72
CA TYR A 126 -16.09 -25.36 20.83
C TYR A 126 -15.75 -26.07 22.14
N ASP A 127 -15.27 -27.32 22.08
CA ASP A 127 -14.95 -28.11 23.28
C ASP A 127 -13.61 -27.68 23.92
N LEU A 128 -12.64 -27.28 23.10
CA LEU A 128 -11.29 -26.92 23.54
C LEU A 128 -11.00 -25.41 23.49
N ASP A 129 -12.04 -24.56 23.38
CA ASP A 129 -11.92 -23.10 23.25
C ASP A 129 -10.86 -22.66 22.21
N LEU A 130 -10.84 -23.34 21.06
CA LEU A 130 -9.82 -23.11 20.04
C LEU A 130 -10.05 -21.81 19.27
N ALA A 131 -11.29 -21.32 19.18
CA ALA A 131 -11.63 -20.10 18.45
C ALA A 131 -12.66 -19.23 19.18
N GLY A 132 -12.60 -17.92 18.92
CA GLY A 132 -13.46 -16.92 19.57
C GLY A 132 -12.70 -16.03 20.54
N ILE A 133 -13.43 -15.34 21.41
CA ILE A 133 -12.85 -14.45 22.42
C ILE A 133 -12.23 -15.33 23.52
N HIS A 134 -11.04 -14.97 24.00
CA HIS A 134 -10.26 -15.74 24.98
C HIS A 134 -9.79 -17.11 24.48
N SER A 135 -9.64 -17.28 23.17
CA SER A 135 -9.28 -18.57 22.56
C SER A 135 -7.79 -18.78 22.30
N LEU A 136 -7.38 -20.04 22.13
CA LEU A 136 -6.01 -20.40 21.75
C LEU A 136 -5.62 -19.77 20.40
N HIS A 137 -6.55 -19.75 19.42
CA HIS A 137 -6.32 -19.09 18.15
C HIS A 137 -6.04 -17.59 18.35
N GLN A 138 -6.86 -16.87 19.12
CA GLN A 138 -6.62 -15.44 19.41
C GLN A 138 -5.23 -15.19 20.00
N ALA A 139 -4.79 -16.04 20.94
CA ALA A 139 -3.49 -15.92 21.60
C ALA A 139 -2.31 -16.17 20.65
N LEU A 140 -2.40 -17.17 19.76
CA LEU A 140 -1.31 -17.57 18.87
C LEU A 140 -1.27 -16.78 17.55
N ASP A 141 -2.42 -16.28 17.11
CA ASP A 141 -2.57 -15.77 15.76
C ASP A 141 -1.86 -14.42 15.57
N THR A 142 -0.72 -14.51 14.89
CA THR A 142 0.09 -13.36 14.44
C THR A 142 0.19 -13.29 12.91
N THR A 143 -0.71 -14.00 12.23
CA THR A 143 -0.72 -14.10 10.77
C THR A 143 -1.14 -12.78 10.12
N ILE A 144 -0.73 -12.57 8.87
CA ILE A 144 -0.92 -11.30 8.15
C ILE A 144 -2.04 -11.34 7.09
N SER A 145 -2.52 -12.53 6.74
CA SER A 145 -3.53 -12.71 5.70
C SER A 145 -4.72 -13.51 6.22
N ARG A 146 -5.89 -13.31 5.63
CA ARG A 146 -7.10 -14.09 5.95
C ARG A 146 -6.86 -15.60 5.78
N ARG A 147 -6.19 -15.98 4.70
CA ARG A 147 -5.79 -17.38 4.48
C ARG A 147 -4.84 -17.91 5.55
N GLY A 148 -3.92 -17.07 6.04
CA GLY A 148 -3.00 -17.44 7.11
C GLY A 148 -3.72 -17.75 8.42
N THR A 149 -4.67 -16.89 8.83
CA THR A 149 -5.46 -17.12 10.06
C THR A 149 -6.33 -18.36 9.95
N ASN A 150 -6.97 -18.58 8.79
CA ASN A 150 -7.76 -19.78 8.54
C ASN A 150 -6.90 -21.05 8.58
N LEU A 151 -5.73 -21.04 7.93
CA LEU A 151 -4.81 -22.17 7.94
C LEU A 151 -4.32 -22.52 9.35
N LEU A 152 -4.06 -21.51 10.18
CA LEU A 152 -3.74 -21.72 11.60
C LEU A 152 -4.91 -22.37 12.33
N ALA A 153 -6.13 -21.89 12.11
CA ALA A 153 -7.33 -22.46 12.72
C ALA A 153 -7.56 -23.92 12.28
N GLU A 154 -7.36 -24.24 11.00
CA GLU A 154 -7.41 -25.61 10.47
C GLU A 154 -6.38 -26.52 11.13
N TRP A 155 -5.15 -26.03 11.35
CA TRP A 155 -4.12 -26.80 12.05
C TRP A 155 -4.44 -27.05 13.53
N LEU A 156 -5.09 -26.09 14.20
CA LEU A 156 -5.51 -26.24 15.59
C LEU A 156 -6.71 -27.19 15.73
N ALA A 157 -7.64 -27.16 14.77
CA ALA A 157 -8.87 -27.95 14.78
C ALA A 157 -8.70 -29.36 14.19
N ALA A 158 -7.51 -29.73 13.67
CA ALA A 158 -7.28 -31.00 13.01
C ALA A 158 -7.28 -32.18 14.00
N SER A 159 -8.32 -33.03 13.94
CA SER A 159 -8.44 -34.24 14.77
C SER A 159 -7.35 -35.29 14.51
N GLN A 160 -6.82 -35.34 13.28
CA GLN A 160 -5.72 -36.23 12.89
C GLN A 160 -4.62 -35.41 12.21
N PRO A 161 -3.58 -34.97 12.96
CA PRO A 161 -2.53 -34.13 12.39
C PRO A 161 -1.56 -34.94 11.53
N ASP A 162 -1.19 -34.37 10.38
CA ASP A 162 -0.08 -34.86 9.56
C ASP A 162 1.25 -34.71 10.31
N VAL A 163 1.84 -35.84 10.71
CA VAL A 163 3.05 -35.91 11.54
C VAL A 163 4.28 -35.39 10.78
N ASP A 164 4.40 -35.68 9.49
CA ASP A 164 5.57 -35.27 8.71
C ASP A 164 5.49 -33.78 8.37
N GLY A 165 4.30 -33.29 8.00
CA GLY A 165 4.02 -31.86 7.89
C GLY A 165 4.26 -31.10 9.20
N LEU A 166 3.88 -31.67 10.35
CA LEU A 166 4.14 -31.08 11.66
C LEU A 166 5.64 -30.95 11.96
N LYS A 167 6.44 -32.00 11.71
CA LYS A 167 7.90 -31.96 11.90
C LYS A 167 8.54 -30.88 11.02
N ALA A 168 8.13 -30.78 9.75
CA ALA A 168 8.62 -29.75 8.84
C ALA A 168 8.32 -28.33 9.36
N ARG A 169 7.08 -28.09 9.83
CA ARG A 169 6.68 -26.80 10.43
C ARG A 169 7.48 -26.49 11.69
N GLN A 170 7.69 -27.47 12.57
CA GLN A 170 8.50 -27.30 13.78
C GLN A 170 9.95 -26.92 13.46
N SER A 171 10.56 -27.51 12.42
CA SER A 171 11.90 -27.11 11.95
C SER A 171 11.93 -25.64 11.53
N ILE A 172 10.93 -25.19 10.76
CA ILE A 172 10.80 -23.77 10.36
C ILE A 172 10.64 -22.86 11.59
N VAL A 173 9.83 -23.24 12.57
CA VAL A 173 9.65 -22.47 13.82
C VAL A 173 10.96 -22.38 14.61
N ARG A 174 11.74 -23.46 14.70
CA ARG A 174 13.06 -23.47 15.37
C ARG A 174 14.05 -22.54 14.68
N GLU A 175 14.11 -22.57 13.34
CA GLU A 175 14.93 -21.67 12.53
C GLU A 175 14.50 -20.21 12.70
N LEU A 176 13.19 -19.95 12.75
CA LEU A 176 12.65 -18.61 12.94
C LEU A 176 12.86 -18.08 14.36
N LYS A 177 12.88 -18.93 15.39
CA LYS A 177 12.99 -18.54 16.81
C LYS A 177 14.20 -17.64 17.09
N SER A 178 15.37 -17.98 16.54
CA SER A 178 16.61 -17.21 16.72
C SER A 178 16.62 -15.89 15.93
N ARG A 179 15.77 -15.75 14.91
CA ARG A 179 15.76 -14.61 13.99
C ARG A 179 14.77 -13.50 14.38
N ALA A 180 14.90 -12.97 15.60
CA ALA A 180 13.99 -11.95 16.11
C ALA A 180 13.90 -10.71 15.22
N ARG A 181 15.04 -10.21 14.71
CA ARG A 181 15.08 -9.04 13.81
C ARG A 181 14.30 -9.28 12.51
N PHE A 182 14.37 -10.51 11.97
CA PHE A 182 13.65 -10.86 10.76
C PHE A 182 12.14 -10.79 10.99
N ARG A 183 11.66 -11.41 12.07
CA ARG A 183 10.23 -11.42 12.43
C ARG A 183 9.70 -10.02 12.71
N ASP A 184 10.44 -9.23 13.48
CA ASP A 184 10.06 -7.86 13.85
C ASP A 184 9.95 -6.95 12.63
N ARG A 185 10.97 -6.98 11.76
CA ARG A 185 10.96 -6.16 10.55
C ARG A 185 9.87 -6.61 9.58
N PHE A 186 9.64 -7.92 9.43
CA PHE A 186 8.57 -8.42 8.58
C PHE A 186 7.19 -7.95 9.07
N GLN A 187 6.90 -8.10 10.37
CA GLN A 187 5.65 -7.62 10.96
C GLN A 187 5.51 -6.10 10.88
N LEU A 188 6.61 -5.35 11.03
CA LEU A 188 6.60 -3.89 10.91
C LEU A 188 6.34 -3.44 9.47
N THR A 189 6.99 -4.07 8.49
CA THR A 189 6.74 -3.83 7.06
C THR A 189 5.28 -4.12 6.74
N TYR A 190 4.73 -5.23 7.24
CA TYR A 190 3.32 -5.55 7.09
C TYR A 190 2.42 -4.46 7.68
N ARG A 191 2.54 -4.14 8.98
CA ARG A 191 1.67 -3.14 9.62
C ARG A 191 1.77 -1.75 8.99
N ARG A 192 2.93 -1.40 8.44
CA ARG A 192 3.15 -0.12 7.74
C ARG A 192 2.51 -0.11 6.36
N THR A 193 2.59 -1.23 5.64
CA THR A 193 2.17 -1.29 4.24
C THR A 193 0.70 -1.68 4.10
N LEU A 194 0.22 -2.57 4.95
CA LEU A 194 -1.16 -3.05 4.97
C LEU A 194 -1.89 -2.53 6.21
N GLN A 195 -2.70 -1.48 5.99
CA GLN A 195 -3.68 -1.00 6.98
C GLN A 195 -4.93 -1.90 7.07
N ARG A 196 -5.07 -2.89 6.16
CA ARG A 196 -6.13 -3.90 6.09
C ARG A 196 -5.54 -5.26 5.74
N GLU A 197 -6.26 -6.33 6.03
CA GLU A 197 -5.79 -7.71 5.78
C GLU A 197 -5.52 -7.99 4.30
N LEU A 198 -4.52 -8.81 4.02
CA LEU A 198 -4.25 -9.26 2.65
C LEU A 198 -5.27 -10.34 2.26
N GLU A 199 -6.13 -10.00 1.30
CA GLU A 199 -7.10 -10.92 0.69
C GLU A 199 -6.51 -11.52 -0.60
N GLY A 200 -5.63 -12.50 -0.42
CA GLY A 200 -4.93 -13.13 -1.54
C GLY A 200 -5.86 -13.82 -2.55
N GLU A 201 -7.04 -14.27 -2.11
CA GLU A 201 -8.03 -14.91 -2.99
C GLU A 201 -8.73 -13.91 -3.90
N HIS A 202 -9.17 -12.76 -3.39
CA HIS A 202 -9.72 -11.69 -4.24
C HIS A 202 -8.68 -11.20 -5.25
N LEU A 203 -7.41 -11.12 -4.86
CA LEU A 203 -6.33 -10.77 -5.78
C LEU A 203 -6.17 -11.83 -6.89
N LEU A 204 -6.21 -13.12 -6.53
CA LEU A 204 -6.03 -14.22 -7.48
C LEU A 204 -7.26 -14.40 -8.40
N GLU A 205 -8.45 -14.26 -7.86
CA GLU A 205 -9.71 -14.25 -8.61
C GLU A 205 -9.73 -13.09 -9.59
N TRP A 206 -9.28 -11.91 -9.16
CA TRP A 206 -9.17 -10.75 -10.04
C TRP A 206 -8.11 -10.92 -11.14
N LEU A 207 -6.96 -11.54 -10.84
CA LEU A 207 -5.95 -11.87 -11.85
C LEU A 207 -6.48 -12.82 -12.93
N LYS A 208 -7.55 -13.58 -12.64
CA LYS A 208 -8.24 -14.46 -13.59
C LYS A 208 -9.37 -13.76 -14.34
N THR A 209 -9.77 -12.55 -13.92
CA THR A 209 -10.80 -11.78 -14.60
C THR A 209 -10.27 -11.27 -15.93
N GLU A 210 -10.92 -11.68 -17.02
CA GLU A 210 -10.59 -11.21 -18.36
C GLU A 210 -11.04 -9.74 -18.54
N PHE A 211 -10.08 -8.84 -18.63
CA PHE A 211 -10.25 -7.53 -19.26
C PHE A 211 -9.71 -7.65 -20.70
N PRO A 212 -10.36 -7.12 -21.76
CA PRO A 212 -11.45 -6.14 -21.80
C PRO A 212 -12.79 -6.69 -22.33
N SER A 213 -13.88 -6.01 -21.94
CA SER A 213 -15.23 -6.25 -22.47
C SER A 213 -15.26 -6.05 -24.00
N ALA A 214 -16.07 -6.83 -24.72
CA ALA A 214 -16.15 -6.77 -26.18
C ALA A 214 -16.47 -5.37 -26.74
N ARG A 215 -17.16 -4.52 -25.94
CA ARG A 215 -17.47 -3.12 -26.28
C ARG A 215 -16.22 -2.23 -26.31
N LEU A 216 -15.32 -2.43 -25.36
CA LEU A 216 -14.12 -1.60 -25.23
C LEU A 216 -13.09 -1.89 -26.34
N ARG A 217 -13.10 -3.11 -26.89
CA ARG A 217 -12.26 -3.51 -28.05
C ARG A 217 -12.58 -2.71 -29.31
N TRP A 218 -13.85 -2.34 -29.53
CA TRP A 218 -14.27 -1.49 -30.65
C TRP A 218 -14.20 0.01 -30.32
N ALA A 219 -14.28 0.37 -29.04
CA ALA A 219 -14.18 1.75 -28.61
C ALA A 219 -12.78 2.34 -28.84
N LEU A 220 -11.72 1.53 -28.74
CA LEU A 220 -10.33 1.97 -29.00
C LEU A 220 -10.12 2.46 -30.44
N PRO A 221 -10.33 1.65 -31.50
CA PRO A 221 -10.08 2.11 -32.88
C PRO A 221 -10.97 3.29 -33.25
N LEU A 222 -12.20 3.36 -32.73
CA LEU A 222 -13.11 4.48 -32.93
C LEU A 222 -12.59 5.75 -32.23
N ALA A 223 -12.14 5.65 -30.98
CA ALA A 223 -11.52 6.78 -30.26
C ALA A 223 -10.24 7.27 -30.96
N THR A 224 -9.38 6.36 -31.44
CA THR A 224 -8.18 6.71 -32.21
C THR A 224 -8.54 7.44 -33.51
N LEU A 225 -9.57 6.96 -34.23
CA LEU A 225 -10.06 7.62 -35.43
C LEU A 225 -10.59 9.03 -35.13
N LEU A 226 -11.35 9.21 -34.05
CA LEU A 226 -11.89 10.52 -33.65
C LEU A 226 -10.80 11.51 -33.23
N VAL A 227 -9.76 11.06 -32.51
CA VAL A 227 -8.61 11.91 -32.15
C VAL A 227 -7.80 12.27 -33.39
N ALA A 228 -7.51 11.31 -34.27
CA ALA A 228 -6.80 11.57 -35.53
C ALA A 228 -7.57 12.55 -36.43
N ALA A 229 -8.89 12.37 -36.57
CA ALA A 229 -9.75 13.28 -37.32
C ALA A 229 -9.73 14.70 -36.73
N ASN A 230 -9.77 14.83 -35.40
CA ASN A 230 -9.66 16.14 -34.73
C ASN A 230 -8.32 16.82 -35.01
N LEU A 231 -7.20 16.11 -34.92
CA LEU A 231 -5.87 16.66 -35.20
C LEU A 231 -5.71 17.10 -36.66
N VAL A 232 -6.23 16.32 -37.61
CA VAL A 232 -6.20 16.67 -39.03
C VAL A 232 -7.07 17.90 -39.31
N LEU A 233 -8.29 17.95 -38.78
CA LEU A 233 -9.19 19.09 -38.95
C LEU A 233 -8.64 20.37 -38.30
N PHE A 234 -7.96 20.25 -37.16
CA PHE A 234 -7.27 21.36 -36.53
C PHE A 234 -6.10 21.88 -37.38
N ALA A 235 -5.28 20.99 -37.94
CA ALA A 235 -4.20 21.37 -38.85
C ALA A 235 -4.73 22.05 -40.13
N LEU A 236 -5.82 21.53 -40.71
CA LEU A 236 -6.46 22.14 -41.89
C LEU A 236 -7.04 23.52 -41.60
N TRP A 237 -7.65 23.74 -40.44
CA TRP A 237 -8.09 25.07 -40.02
C TRP A 237 -6.90 26.04 -39.90
N GLN A 238 -5.80 25.59 -39.28
CA GLN A 238 -4.64 26.43 -39.01
C GLN A 238 -3.80 26.79 -40.25
N PHE A 239 -3.68 25.86 -41.21
CA PHE A 239 -2.79 26.00 -42.37
C PHE A 239 -3.50 26.20 -43.72
N ALA A 240 -4.79 25.86 -43.82
CA ALA A 240 -5.54 25.89 -45.08
C ALA A 240 -6.81 26.77 -45.04
N ALA A 241 -6.98 27.59 -43.99
CA ALA A 241 -8.13 28.48 -43.79
C ALA A 241 -9.50 27.77 -43.88
N PHE A 242 -9.52 26.48 -43.55
CA PHE A 242 -10.73 25.65 -43.58
C PHE A 242 -11.70 26.10 -42.48
N PRO A 243 -13.04 25.98 -42.65
CA PRO A 243 -13.98 26.28 -41.57
C PRO A 243 -13.72 25.43 -40.31
N PRO A 244 -14.05 25.92 -39.10
CA PRO A 244 -13.68 25.30 -37.83
C PRO A 244 -14.53 24.04 -37.47
N PHE A 245 -14.63 23.09 -38.39
CA PHE A 245 -15.32 21.80 -38.18
C PHE A 245 -14.67 20.95 -37.08
N PHE A 246 -13.43 21.27 -36.69
CA PHE A 246 -12.77 20.65 -35.53
C PHE A 246 -13.58 20.83 -34.24
N LEU A 247 -14.37 21.91 -34.09
CA LEU A 247 -15.23 22.11 -32.91
C LEU A 247 -16.36 21.07 -32.84
N ALA A 248 -16.93 20.70 -33.99
CA ALA A 248 -17.96 19.66 -34.07
C ALA A 248 -17.37 18.26 -33.82
N ALA A 249 -16.19 17.99 -34.38
CA ALA A 249 -15.45 16.74 -34.13
C ALA A 249 -15.02 16.61 -32.66
N LEU A 250 -14.66 17.73 -32.01
CA LEU A 250 -14.33 17.77 -30.59
C LEU A 250 -15.57 17.51 -29.74
N GLY A 251 -16.72 18.12 -30.07
CA GLY A 251 -17.99 17.86 -29.41
C GLY A 251 -18.42 16.38 -29.51
N ALA A 252 -18.27 15.77 -30.69
CA ALA A 252 -18.54 14.34 -30.89
C ALA A 252 -17.61 13.45 -30.05
N TYR A 253 -16.33 13.81 -29.95
CA TYR A 253 -15.37 13.09 -29.11
C TYR A 253 -15.69 13.20 -27.61
N ILE A 254 -16.07 14.39 -27.14
CA ILE A 254 -16.49 14.62 -25.75
C ILE A 254 -17.75 13.80 -25.43
N ALA A 255 -18.74 13.80 -26.32
CA ALA A 255 -19.97 13.01 -26.16
C ALA A 255 -19.66 11.50 -26.13
N PHE A 256 -18.78 11.03 -27.02
CA PHE A 256 -18.34 9.65 -27.07
C PHE A 256 -17.62 9.21 -25.78
N TYR A 257 -16.73 10.07 -25.27
CA TYR A 257 -16.02 9.85 -24.01
C TYR A 257 -16.98 9.81 -22.81
N TYR A 258 -17.96 10.72 -22.75
CA TYR A 258 -18.97 10.75 -21.69
C TYR A 258 -19.86 9.51 -21.69
N TRP A 259 -20.24 9.00 -22.88
CA TRP A 259 -21.00 7.75 -22.99
C TRP A 259 -20.23 6.52 -22.49
N HIS A 260 -18.91 6.48 -22.68
CA HIS A 260 -18.07 5.36 -22.24
C HIS A 260 -17.45 5.56 -20.86
N GLN A 261 -17.68 6.71 -20.21
CA GLN A 261 -17.02 7.10 -18.95
C GLN A 261 -17.21 6.05 -17.85
N LYS A 262 -18.42 5.49 -17.72
CA LYS A 262 -18.73 4.49 -16.68
C LYS A 262 -17.96 3.19 -16.87
N ASP A 263 -17.85 2.72 -18.11
CA ASP A 263 -17.11 1.50 -18.44
C ASP A 263 -15.60 1.72 -18.23
N LEU A 264 -15.08 2.87 -18.66
CA LEU A 264 -13.69 3.28 -18.43
C LEU A 264 -13.36 3.44 -16.95
N GLU A 265 -14.22 4.06 -16.16
CA GLU A 265 -14.01 4.24 -14.72
C GLU A 265 -14.05 2.91 -13.97
N THR A 266 -14.88 1.96 -14.40
CA THR A 266 -14.95 0.62 -13.81
C THR A 266 -13.66 -0.15 -14.06
N VAL A 267 -13.16 -0.18 -15.30
CA VAL A 267 -11.92 -0.89 -15.67
C VAL A 267 -10.69 -0.19 -15.06
N LEU A 268 -10.54 1.11 -15.28
CA LEU A 268 -9.38 1.87 -14.81
C LEU A 268 -9.36 1.99 -13.27
N GLY A 269 -10.53 2.15 -12.64
CA GLY A 269 -10.66 2.14 -11.19
C GLY A 269 -10.29 0.78 -10.57
N ALA A 270 -10.64 -0.33 -11.23
CA ALA A 270 -10.20 -1.66 -10.82
C ALA A 270 -8.67 -1.80 -10.92
N VAL A 271 -8.05 -1.32 -12.01
CA VAL A 271 -6.58 -1.32 -12.19
C VAL A 271 -5.87 -0.54 -11.09
N VAL A 272 -6.37 0.65 -10.73
CA VAL A 272 -5.77 1.48 -9.65
C VAL A 272 -5.89 0.80 -8.27
N ARG A 273 -7.03 0.16 -7.99
CA ARG A 273 -7.21 -0.60 -6.73
C ARG A 273 -6.27 -1.78 -6.65
N VAL A 274 -6.16 -2.56 -7.73
CA VAL A 274 -5.24 -3.70 -7.79
C VAL A 274 -3.81 -3.25 -7.66
N HIS A 275 -3.43 -2.18 -8.34
CA HIS A 275 -2.12 -1.60 -8.18
C HIS A 275 -1.82 -1.26 -6.71
N THR A 276 -2.78 -0.66 -6.02
CA THR A 276 -2.64 -0.30 -4.61
C THR A 276 -2.45 -1.55 -3.74
N GLU A 277 -3.18 -2.64 -3.98
CA GLU A 277 -2.99 -3.90 -3.25
C GLU A 277 -1.70 -4.65 -3.64
N LEU A 278 -1.30 -4.60 -4.91
CA LEU A 278 -0.08 -5.22 -5.42
C LEU A 278 1.19 -4.50 -4.96
N ASP A 279 1.18 -3.17 -4.91
CA ASP A 279 2.31 -2.39 -4.36
C ASP A 279 2.50 -2.70 -2.88
N LYS A 280 1.41 -3.02 -2.16
CA LYS A 280 1.52 -3.46 -0.77
C LYS A 280 2.21 -4.81 -0.63
N PHE A 281 1.81 -5.79 -1.45
CA PHE A 281 2.45 -7.11 -1.47
C PHE A 281 3.92 -7.02 -1.91
N ARG A 282 4.25 -6.12 -2.84
CA ARG A 282 5.61 -5.91 -3.33
C ARG A 282 6.60 -5.58 -2.22
N ALA A 283 6.22 -4.77 -1.23
CA ALA A 283 7.11 -4.43 -0.12
C ALA A 283 7.46 -5.67 0.74
N LEU A 284 6.50 -6.59 0.91
CA LEU A 284 6.70 -7.85 1.61
C LEU A 284 7.56 -8.82 0.78
N ALA A 285 7.25 -8.97 -0.51
CA ALA A 285 8.03 -9.80 -1.44
C ALA A 285 9.49 -9.32 -1.51
N GLN A 286 9.71 -8.01 -1.66
CA GLN A 286 11.05 -7.42 -1.70
C GLN A 286 11.83 -7.64 -0.39
N TYR A 287 11.13 -7.66 0.75
CA TYR A 287 11.77 -7.97 2.03
C TYR A 287 12.21 -9.45 2.09
N LEU A 288 11.37 -10.38 1.61
CA LEU A 288 11.70 -11.80 1.54
C LEU A 288 12.82 -12.10 0.53
N GLU A 289 12.80 -11.47 -0.64
CA GLU A 289 13.85 -11.55 -1.68
C GLU A 289 15.22 -11.11 -1.16
N ARG A 290 15.27 -10.07 -0.33
CA ARG A 290 16.51 -9.50 0.23
C ARG A 290 16.96 -10.17 1.52
N ALA A 291 16.14 -11.03 2.11
CA ALA A 291 16.47 -11.69 3.36
C ALA A 291 17.57 -12.73 3.14
N ASN A 292 18.52 -12.79 4.07
CA ASN A 292 19.55 -13.82 4.03
C ASN A 292 19.04 -15.09 4.71
N PHE A 293 18.96 -16.22 3.99
CA PHE A 293 18.52 -17.52 4.52
C PHE A 293 19.68 -18.45 4.92
N PHE A 294 20.86 -17.89 5.20
CA PHE A 294 22.00 -18.65 5.69
C PHE A 294 21.67 -19.46 6.96
N GLN A 295 22.05 -20.75 6.97
CA GLN A 295 21.77 -21.71 8.04
C GLN A 295 20.28 -21.95 8.36
N THR A 296 19.38 -21.65 7.42
CA THR A 296 17.93 -21.92 7.58
C THR A 296 17.38 -22.65 6.35
N PRO A 297 17.71 -23.93 6.15
CA PRO A 297 17.34 -24.68 4.95
C PRO A 297 15.82 -24.86 4.80
N HIS A 298 15.08 -25.07 5.90
CA HIS A 298 13.63 -25.28 5.80
C HIS A 298 12.90 -23.97 5.49
N LEU A 299 13.33 -22.86 6.10
CA LEU A 299 12.81 -21.54 5.76
C LEU A 299 13.17 -21.13 4.33
N ALA A 300 14.39 -21.46 3.87
CA ALA A 300 14.81 -21.20 2.50
C ALA A 300 13.94 -21.95 1.49
N ALA A 301 13.62 -23.23 1.76
CA ALA A 301 12.73 -24.02 0.92
C ALA A 301 11.32 -23.42 0.83
N LEU A 302 10.76 -22.96 1.97
CA LEU A 302 9.46 -22.27 1.99
C LEU A 302 9.49 -20.96 1.18
N CYS A 303 10.59 -20.22 1.27
CA CYS A 303 10.77 -18.95 0.56
C CYS A 303 11.39 -19.09 -0.83
N ALA A 304 11.59 -20.31 -1.34
CA ALA A 304 12.23 -20.55 -2.64
C ALA A 304 11.55 -19.80 -3.81
N PRO A 305 10.21 -19.70 -3.90
CA PRO A 305 9.55 -18.93 -4.95
C PRO A 305 9.91 -17.43 -4.95
N PHE A 306 10.40 -16.89 -3.84
CA PHE A 306 10.83 -15.50 -3.71
C PHE A 306 12.34 -15.33 -3.90
N GLN A 307 13.12 -16.40 -4.07
CA GLN A 307 14.58 -16.32 -4.23
C GLN A 307 15.04 -16.44 -5.68
N ASP A 308 14.14 -16.80 -6.60
CA ASP A 308 14.45 -16.84 -8.02
C ASP A 308 14.65 -15.41 -8.56
N ALA A 309 15.89 -15.07 -8.91
CA ALA A 309 16.25 -13.76 -9.45
C ALA A 309 15.71 -13.53 -10.86
N ALA A 310 15.47 -14.58 -11.65
CA ALA A 310 14.92 -14.47 -13.01
C ALA A 310 13.40 -14.19 -12.98
N ALA A 311 12.70 -14.71 -11.97
CA ALA A 311 11.26 -14.56 -11.78
C ALA A 311 10.89 -13.79 -10.51
N ALA A 312 11.75 -12.87 -10.05
CA ALA A 312 11.54 -12.14 -8.80
C ALA A 312 10.16 -11.45 -8.79
N PRO A 313 9.25 -11.82 -7.87
CA PRO A 313 7.90 -11.27 -7.83
C PRO A 313 7.89 -9.75 -7.75
N SER A 314 8.81 -9.14 -7.00
CA SER A 314 8.88 -7.67 -6.88
C SER A 314 9.24 -6.97 -8.21
N ALA A 315 10.00 -7.65 -9.08
CA ALA A 315 10.37 -7.14 -10.39
C ALA A 315 9.21 -7.24 -11.38
N GLN A 316 8.46 -8.35 -11.35
CA GLN A 316 7.24 -8.52 -12.16
C GLN A 316 6.18 -7.47 -11.77
N LEU A 317 5.97 -7.27 -10.46
CA LEU A 317 5.05 -6.26 -9.95
C LEU A 317 5.48 -4.83 -10.33
N ARG A 318 6.79 -4.56 -10.39
CA ARG A 318 7.30 -3.26 -10.85
C ARG A 318 6.97 -2.98 -12.32
N ARG A 319 6.90 -4.00 -13.19
CA ARG A 319 6.51 -3.82 -14.59
C ARG A 319 5.03 -3.44 -14.70
N VAL A 320 4.17 -4.09 -13.93
CA VAL A 320 2.73 -3.77 -13.85
C VAL A 320 2.49 -2.34 -13.37
N ARG A 321 3.33 -1.84 -12.44
CA ARG A 321 3.24 -0.48 -11.92
C ARG A 321 3.39 0.63 -12.97
N LEU A 322 4.18 0.44 -14.03
CA LEU A 322 4.34 1.49 -15.05
C LEU A 322 3.01 1.76 -15.76
N ASN A 323 2.31 0.69 -16.15
CA ASN A 323 1.01 0.78 -16.81
C ASN A 323 -0.05 1.34 -15.85
N ALA A 324 -0.04 0.90 -14.60
CA ALA A 324 -0.98 1.41 -13.60
C ALA A 324 -0.71 2.87 -13.18
N ALA A 325 0.55 3.32 -13.14
CA ALA A 325 0.89 4.72 -12.88
C ALA A 325 0.45 5.62 -14.05
N ALA A 326 0.56 5.13 -15.29
CA ALA A 326 0.02 5.78 -16.48
C ALA A 326 -1.51 5.95 -16.41
N VAL A 327 -2.23 4.95 -15.88
CA VAL A 327 -3.67 5.05 -15.56
C VAL A 327 -3.94 6.02 -14.40
N GLY A 328 -3.09 5.99 -13.36
CA GLY A 328 -3.23 6.83 -12.17
C GLY A 328 -3.05 8.34 -12.42
N LEU A 329 -2.36 8.74 -13.49
CA LEU A 329 -2.24 10.14 -13.92
C LEU A 329 -3.59 10.80 -14.23
N ARG A 330 -4.62 10.00 -14.52
CA ARG A 330 -6.01 10.43 -14.76
C ARG A 330 -6.72 10.95 -13.50
N ASN A 331 -6.26 10.61 -12.29
CA ASN A 331 -6.87 11.12 -11.05
C ASN A 331 -6.85 12.65 -10.97
N ASN A 332 -6.00 13.32 -11.75
CA ASN A 332 -6.10 14.75 -11.94
C ASN A 332 -6.94 15.06 -13.20
N PRO A 333 -8.14 15.64 -13.07
CA PRO A 333 -9.05 15.86 -14.20
C PRO A 333 -8.45 16.76 -15.28
N LEU A 334 -7.56 17.69 -14.92
CA LEU A 334 -6.87 18.55 -15.89
C LEU A 334 -5.85 17.77 -16.72
N LEU A 335 -5.10 16.86 -16.09
CA LEU A 335 -4.14 16.01 -16.80
C LEU A 335 -4.88 14.99 -17.68
N ALA A 336 -5.99 14.43 -17.19
CA ALA A 336 -6.84 13.52 -17.97
C ALA A 336 -7.35 14.17 -19.25
N ILE A 337 -7.83 15.42 -19.18
CA ILE A 337 -8.30 16.16 -20.35
C ILE A 337 -7.14 16.42 -21.32
N LEU A 338 -6.00 16.94 -20.82
CA LEU A 338 -4.85 17.23 -21.68
C LEU A 338 -4.31 15.98 -22.39
N LEU A 339 -4.21 14.86 -21.68
CA LEU A 339 -3.76 13.59 -22.24
C LEU A 339 -4.75 13.07 -23.29
N ASN A 340 -6.04 13.06 -22.98
CA ASN A 340 -7.09 12.56 -23.90
C ASN A 340 -7.30 13.43 -25.14
N VAL A 341 -6.89 14.70 -25.10
CA VAL A 341 -6.93 15.61 -26.27
C VAL A 341 -5.82 15.28 -27.27
N ILE A 342 -4.64 14.87 -26.79
CA ILE A 342 -3.47 14.58 -27.65
C ILE A 342 -3.47 13.13 -28.13
N LEU A 343 -3.89 12.20 -27.27
CA LEU A 343 -3.89 10.77 -27.53
C LEU A 343 -5.13 10.16 -26.87
N PRO A 344 -5.79 9.11 -27.41
CA PRO A 344 -6.83 8.38 -26.70
C PRO A 344 -6.24 7.53 -25.54
N TRP A 345 -5.63 8.20 -24.57
CA TRP A 345 -4.83 7.64 -23.49
C TRP A 345 -5.64 6.65 -22.65
N ASP A 346 -6.84 7.05 -22.24
CA ASP A 346 -7.67 6.20 -21.37
C ASP A 346 -8.13 4.92 -22.10
N PHE A 347 -8.39 4.98 -23.40
CA PHE A 347 -8.78 3.81 -24.19
C PHE A 347 -7.59 2.87 -24.46
N LEU A 348 -6.39 3.43 -24.68
CA LEU A 348 -5.17 2.63 -24.90
C LEU A 348 -4.82 1.83 -23.64
N PHE A 349 -4.84 2.47 -22.47
CA PHE A 349 -4.51 1.80 -21.21
C PHE A 349 -5.63 0.92 -20.67
N ALA A 350 -6.88 1.11 -21.11
CA ALA A 350 -7.95 0.18 -20.78
C ALA A 350 -7.95 -1.08 -21.66
N PHE A 351 -7.17 -1.08 -22.76
CA PHE A 351 -6.96 -2.22 -23.65
C PHE A 351 -5.68 -3.03 -23.34
N LEU A 352 -4.62 -2.36 -22.87
CA LEU A 352 -3.37 -2.96 -22.38
C LEU A 352 -3.55 -3.65 -21.02
#